data_AF-A0A101CYI0-F1
#
_entry.id   AF-A0A101CYI0-F1
#
_cell.length_a   1.000
_cell.length_b   1.000
_cell.length_c   1.000
_cell.angle_alpha   90.00
_cell.angle_beta   90.00
_cell.angle_gamma   90.00
#
_symmetry.space_group_name_H-M   'P 1'
#
loop_
_entity.id
_entity.type
_entity.pdbx_description
1 polymer ?
#
loop_
_entity_poly.entity_id
_entity_poly.type
_entity_poly.pdbx_seq_one_letter_code
_entity_poly.pdbx_strand_id
1 'polypeptide(L)'
;MEPRTTEAGTTGLVRRPSGLSRWLGRVTVALVVLACIGLSVFAGFEIGKHKWFPHRVFDKVDRKLEQAVTGVLPKTAGTLDLEQLNSHLIILQADVGLVPLNRSGPFHTVSENGGGLASFGRDVLLLPYDGRIYAASSGKNIRATNITAPDTNRAAYEALADDPDFADFGIEKGYLRYNDLLHISDPDGPALAIAYSEYHPAEKCVTNTVALLRLDATVQSIDEVRAGPADWRILYRTKPCLPLKSRHFAIEGHMAGGKLAFRAPSTLYMTSGDFHFDGMRSEPGPGIAQDPTAEYGKILAIDTASGDSRIVSMGHRNPQGLTLASDGRLFSTEHGPRGGDELNLVRDGANYGWPLESYGLTYWDASAIPGSLSFGRHENFDRPLFSWVPSIAVSSVIQIDGFHPAWDGDLLVATLLDGSLFRLRLAQGRVVYSERIRVGSRIRDIHQHDDGRIVLWTDDRTLIFLSGRDRLNASVLFDKFVIRKNLSDRMADQLASAIESCAECHSFEIGDHERSPSLARIFEEDIASTSFQGYSTALLDRGGSWTKEKLAQYLRDPQSFAAGTSMPDPGIHDEAVIQELVSYLEEVSKAF
;
A
#
# COMPACT_ATOMS: atom_id res chain seq x y z
N MET A 1 -11.05 -5.64 -105.02
CA MET A 1 -10.79 -6.54 -103.87
C MET A 1 -9.34 -6.40 -103.51
N GLU A 2 -9.05 -6.13 -102.23
CA GLU A 2 -7.73 -5.96 -101.61
C GLU A 2 -6.70 -7.03 -101.99
N PRO A 3 -5.39 -6.72 -101.91
CA PRO A 3 -4.66 -7.02 -100.67
C PRO A 3 -3.57 -6.01 -100.26
N ARG A 4 -3.22 -6.11 -98.97
CA ARG A 4 -2.14 -5.44 -98.21
C ARG A 4 -0.80 -5.33 -98.94
N THR A 5 -0.09 -4.22 -98.71
CA THR A 5 1.38 -4.18 -98.55
C THR A 5 1.81 -3.08 -97.55
N THR A 6 2.95 -3.35 -96.93
CA THR A 6 3.87 -2.59 -96.06
C THR A 6 4.31 -1.23 -96.67
N GLU A 7 4.94 -0.23 -96.06
CA GLU A 7 5.88 -0.08 -94.94
C GLU A 7 6.12 1.46 -94.75
N ALA A 8 6.62 1.93 -93.59
CA ALA A 8 7.69 2.94 -93.44
C ALA A 8 7.64 3.67 -92.09
N GLY A 9 8.69 3.50 -91.30
CA GLY A 9 8.91 4.19 -90.03
C GLY A 9 9.53 5.58 -90.19
N THR A 10 9.28 6.44 -89.20
CA THR A 10 10.09 7.63 -88.93
C THR A 10 10.39 7.69 -87.43
N THR A 11 11.68 7.67 -87.12
CA THR A 11 12.29 7.68 -85.79
C THR A 11 12.42 9.11 -85.28
N GLY A 12 11.61 9.50 -84.29
CA GLY A 12 11.78 10.73 -83.52
C GLY A 12 12.58 10.49 -82.25
N LEU A 13 13.80 11.01 -82.15
CA LEU A 13 14.62 10.99 -80.93
C LEU A 13 13.95 11.80 -79.81
N VAL A 14 13.42 11.13 -78.79
CA VAL A 14 13.08 11.75 -77.50
C VAL A 14 14.36 11.85 -76.67
N ARG A 15 14.92 13.05 -76.52
CA ARG A 15 16.04 13.33 -75.61
C ARG A 15 15.65 12.92 -74.18
N ARG A 16 16.32 11.90 -73.63
CA ARG A 16 16.19 11.56 -72.21
C ARG A 16 16.76 12.71 -71.37
N PRO A 17 16.04 13.21 -70.34
CA PRO A 17 16.57 14.20 -69.43
C PRO A 17 17.83 13.68 -68.74
N SER A 18 18.89 14.49 -68.70
CA SER A 18 20.19 14.15 -68.10
C SER A 18 20.04 13.85 -66.60
N GLY A 19 20.96 13.05 -66.05
CA GLY A 19 20.92 12.61 -64.65
C GLY A 19 20.79 13.75 -63.63
N LEU A 20 21.26 14.96 -63.98
CA LEU A 20 21.19 16.15 -63.14
C LEU A 20 19.75 16.65 -62.93
N SER A 21 18.87 16.60 -63.94
CA SER A 21 17.49 17.08 -63.79
C SER A 21 16.60 16.11 -63.01
N ARG A 22 16.89 14.80 -63.10
CA ARG A 22 16.23 13.78 -62.25
C ARG A 22 16.67 13.89 -60.79
N TRP A 23 17.93 14.24 -60.55
CA TRP A 23 18.44 14.45 -59.20
C TRP A 23 17.88 15.74 -58.57
N LEU A 24 17.90 16.87 -59.29
CA LEU A 24 17.28 18.13 -58.86
C LEU A 24 15.77 17.98 -58.60
N GLY A 25 15.06 17.22 -59.43
CA GLY A 25 13.64 16.91 -59.20
C GLY A 25 13.41 16.11 -57.92
N ARG A 26 14.26 15.11 -57.62
CA ARG A 26 14.16 14.32 -56.38
C ARG A 26 14.49 15.13 -55.12
N VAL A 27 15.49 16.01 -55.18
CA VAL A 27 15.84 16.91 -54.06
C VAL A 27 14.72 17.91 -53.80
N THR A 28 14.12 18.48 -54.85
CA THR A 28 12.99 19.41 -54.72
C THR A 28 11.77 18.73 -54.09
N VAL A 29 11.44 17.52 -54.53
CA VAL A 29 10.34 16.73 -53.92
C VAL A 29 10.64 16.40 -52.46
N ALA A 30 11.88 16.02 -52.11
CA ALA A 30 12.25 15.74 -50.73
C ALA A 30 12.14 16.98 -49.82
N LEU A 31 12.55 18.15 -50.31
CA LEU A 31 12.44 19.41 -49.57
C LEU A 31 10.98 19.84 -49.38
N VAL A 32 10.12 19.65 -50.38
CA VAL A 32 8.68 19.92 -50.26
C VAL A 32 8.02 18.98 -49.25
N VAL A 33 8.37 17.69 -49.27
CA VAL A 33 7.86 16.72 -48.29
C VAL A 33 8.30 17.08 -46.87
N LEU A 34 9.58 17.44 -46.67
CA LEU A 34 10.09 17.88 -45.37
C LEU A 34 9.42 19.18 -44.89
N ALA A 35 9.17 20.13 -45.78
CA ALA A 35 8.44 21.36 -45.46
C ALA A 35 6.98 21.07 -45.06
N CYS A 36 6.30 20.17 -45.77
CA CYS A 36 4.93 19.75 -45.42
C CYS A 36 4.88 19.01 -44.07
N ILE A 37 5.86 18.17 -43.76
CA ILE A 37 5.97 17.51 -42.45
C ILE A 37 6.20 18.56 -41.35
N GLY A 38 7.13 19.50 -41.58
CA GLY A 38 7.40 20.59 -40.63
C GLY A 38 6.18 21.47 -40.36
N LEU A 39 5.44 21.86 -41.41
CA LEU A 39 4.18 22.60 -41.29
C LEU A 39 3.09 21.81 -40.56
N SER A 40 3.00 20.50 -40.79
CA SER A 40 2.02 19.64 -40.11
C SER A 40 2.34 19.48 -38.63
N VAL A 41 3.62 19.35 -38.28
CA VAL A 41 4.09 19.29 -36.89
C VAL A 41 3.88 20.64 -36.19
N PHE A 42 4.21 21.75 -36.84
CA PHE A 42 4.03 23.09 -36.29
C PHE A 42 2.54 23.44 -36.13
N ALA A 43 1.70 23.09 -37.11
CA ALA A 43 0.25 23.23 -37.00
C ALA A 43 -0.33 22.34 -35.90
N GLY A 44 0.14 21.09 -35.76
CA GLY A 44 -0.25 20.22 -34.64
C GLY A 44 0.13 20.78 -33.28
N PHE A 45 1.33 21.38 -33.17
CA PHE A 45 1.82 22.05 -31.97
C PHE A 45 0.96 23.28 -31.60
N GLU A 46 0.67 24.16 -32.57
CA GLU A 46 -0.16 25.34 -32.29
C GLU A 46 -1.64 25.01 -32.07
N ILE A 47 -2.19 23.99 -32.74
CA ILE A 47 -3.53 23.47 -32.46
C ILE A 47 -3.61 22.92 -31.03
N GLY A 48 -2.56 22.21 -30.57
CA GLY A 48 -2.46 21.72 -29.19
C GLY A 48 -2.35 22.84 -28.16
N LYS A 49 -1.59 23.89 -28.47
CA LYS A 49 -1.37 25.04 -27.58
C LYS A 49 -2.56 26.00 -27.51
N HIS A 50 -3.36 26.12 -28.57
CA HIS A 50 -4.47 27.08 -28.66
C HIS A 50 -5.87 26.44 -28.66
N LYS A 51 -5.97 25.11 -28.53
CA LYS A 51 -7.24 24.37 -28.42
C LYS A 51 -8.28 24.72 -29.49
N TRP A 52 -7.84 24.97 -30.73
CA TRP A 52 -8.73 25.40 -31.83
C TRP A 52 -9.80 24.36 -32.22
N PHE A 53 -9.63 23.10 -31.83
CA PHE A 53 -10.64 22.05 -32.00
C PHE A 53 -10.73 21.16 -30.74
N PRO A 54 -11.89 21.11 -30.05
CA PRO A 54 -12.08 20.23 -28.91
C PRO A 54 -12.34 18.80 -29.39
N HIS A 55 -11.30 18.03 -29.68
CA HIS A 55 -11.47 16.68 -30.18
C HIS A 55 -11.63 15.66 -29.05
N ARG A 56 -12.91 15.42 -28.68
CA ARG A 56 -13.41 14.32 -27.79
C ARG A 56 -12.83 12.92 -28.08
N VAL A 57 -12.24 12.72 -29.26
CA VAL A 57 -11.62 11.46 -29.69
C VAL A 57 -10.28 11.22 -29.00
N PHE A 58 -9.46 12.26 -28.82
CA PHE A 58 -8.19 12.13 -28.10
C PHE A 58 -8.40 11.96 -26.60
N ASP A 59 -9.40 12.62 -25.99
CA ASP A 59 -9.79 12.35 -24.60
C ASP A 59 -10.25 10.90 -24.38
N LYS A 60 -10.86 10.26 -25.40
CA LYS A 60 -11.20 8.83 -25.35
C LYS A 60 -9.97 7.94 -25.46
N VAL A 61 -8.96 8.36 -26.22
CA VAL A 61 -7.70 7.62 -26.39
C VAL A 61 -6.82 7.79 -25.15
N ASP A 62 -6.71 8.99 -24.59
CA ASP A 62 -6.01 9.26 -23.33
C ASP A 62 -6.69 8.59 -22.15
N ARG A 63 -8.03 8.61 -22.03
CA ARG A 63 -8.72 7.79 -21.01
C ARG A 63 -8.52 6.30 -21.22
N LYS A 64 -8.43 5.82 -22.46
CA LYS A 64 -8.12 4.41 -22.75
C LYS A 64 -6.65 4.08 -22.47
N LEU A 65 -5.74 5.03 -22.64
CA LEU A 65 -4.32 4.90 -22.32
C LEU A 65 -4.11 4.96 -20.81
N GLU A 66 -4.78 5.85 -20.07
CA GLU A 66 -4.82 5.83 -18.60
C GLU A 66 -5.45 4.53 -18.11
N GLN A 67 -6.57 4.08 -18.68
CA GLN A 67 -7.17 2.77 -18.35
C GLN A 67 -6.24 1.60 -18.69
N ALA A 68 -5.45 1.69 -19.76
CA ALA A 68 -4.46 0.69 -20.12
C ALA A 68 -3.23 0.75 -19.20
N VAL A 69 -2.79 1.94 -18.77
CA VAL A 69 -1.67 2.12 -17.83
C VAL A 69 -2.09 1.68 -16.42
N THR A 70 -3.34 1.92 -16.00
CA THR A 70 -3.90 1.35 -14.76
C THR A 70 -4.24 -0.13 -14.90
N GLY A 71 -4.53 -0.59 -16.12
CA GLY A 71 -4.81 -2.00 -16.47
C GLY A 71 -3.56 -2.86 -16.68
N VAL A 72 -2.37 -2.25 -16.63
CA VAL A 72 -1.04 -2.90 -16.63
C VAL A 72 -0.50 -3.00 -15.20
N LEU A 73 -1.35 -2.89 -14.17
CA LEU A 73 -1.04 -3.55 -12.91
C LEU A 73 -1.02 -5.06 -13.19
N PRO A 74 0.08 -5.78 -12.94
CA PRO A 74 0.09 -7.22 -13.09
C PRO A 74 -1.10 -7.79 -12.32
N LYS A 75 -1.83 -8.74 -12.91
CA LYS A 75 -2.77 -9.58 -12.15
C LYS A 75 -1.96 -10.12 -10.97
N THR A 76 -2.14 -9.53 -9.79
CA THR A 76 -1.44 -9.96 -8.61
C THR A 76 -1.90 -11.38 -8.34
N ALA A 77 -0.94 -12.27 -8.07
CA ALA A 77 -1.28 -13.50 -7.35
C ALA A 77 -2.14 -13.05 -6.16
N GLY A 78 -3.31 -13.69 -5.98
CA GLY A 78 -4.21 -13.29 -4.91
C GLY A 78 -3.47 -13.33 -3.58
N THR A 79 -3.78 -12.42 -2.67
CA THR A 79 -3.21 -12.38 -1.31
C THR A 79 -3.35 -13.71 -0.56
N LEU A 80 -4.28 -14.58 -0.98
CA LEU A 80 -4.49 -15.91 -0.42
C LEU A 80 -3.25 -16.82 -0.49
N ASP A 81 -2.37 -16.64 -1.48
CA ASP A 81 -1.15 -17.45 -1.62
C ASP A 81 0.08 -16.76 -0.98
N LEU A 82 -0.13 -15.67 -0.21
CA LEU A 82 0.93 -14.94 0.44
C LEU A 82 1.39 -15.66 1.70
N GLU A 83 2.58 -16.26 1.66
CA GLU A 83 3.18 -16.94 2.82
C GLU A 83 4.16 -16.03 3.59
N GLN A 84 4.82 -15.10 2.90
CA GLN A 84 5.80 -14.20 3.50
C GLN A 84 5.96 -12.89 2.73
N LEU A 85 6.40 -11.85 3.45
CA LEU A 85 6.81 -10.57 2.89
C LEU A 85 8.24 -10.25 3.30
N ASN A 86 9.01 -9.73 2.34
CA ASN A 86 10.39 -9.34 2.56
C ASN A 86 10.48 -7.87 2.97
N SER A 87 11.04 -7.61 4.15
CA SER A 87 11.52 -6.29 4.58
C SER A 87 13.05 -6.29 4.68
N HIS A 88 13.72 -5.16 4.58
CA HIS A 88 15.18 -5.05 4.66
C HIS A 88 15.76 -5.57 5.97
N LEU A 89 15.04 -5.43 7.08
CA LEU A 89 15.55 -5.77 8.42
C LEU A 89 14.99 -7.10 8.96
N ILE A 90 13.79 -7.50 8.53
CA ILE A 90 13.08 -8.67 9.07
C ILE A 90 12.32 -9.41 7.98
N ILE A 91 12.01 -10.68 8.23
CA ILE A 91 11.06 -11.46 7.42
C ILE A 91 9.71 -11.38 8.10
N LEU A 92 8.66 -11.09 7.34
CA LEU A 92 7.29 -11.09 7.84
C LEU A 92 6.61 -12.38 7.37
N GLN A 93 6.22 -13.24 8.31
CA GLN A 93 5.38 -14.38 7.97
C GLN A 93 3.92 -13.95 7.90
N ALA A 94 3.21 -14.41 6.87
CA ALA A 94 1.82 -14.09 6.63
C ALA A 94 0.94 -15.32 6.87
N ASP A 95 -0.11 -15.14 7.69
CA ASP A 95 -1.24 -16.06 7.81
C ASP A 95 -2.48 -15.35 7.27
N VAL A 96 -3.03 -15.86 6.15
CA VAL A 96 -4.05 -15.17 5.37
C VAL A 96 -5.37 -15.91 5.44
N GLY A 97 -6.45 -15.14 5.66
CA GLY A 97 -7.81 -15.67 5.69
C GLY A 97 -8.77 -14.85 4.84
N LEU A 98 -9.71 -15.54 4.18
CA LEU A 98 -10.78 -14.90 3.41
C LEU A 98 -11.99 -14.60 4.30
N VAL A 99 -12.46 -13.36 4.30
CA VAL A 99 -13.68 -12.97 5.01
C VAL A 99 -14.91 -13.30 4.14
N PRO A 100 -15.90 -14.06 4.68
CA PRO A 100 -17.04 -14.54 3.90
C PRO A 100 -18.10 -13.44 3.71
N LEU A 101 -17.79 -12.46 2.86
CA LEU A 101 -18.69 -11.38 2.48
C LEU A 101 -19.48 -11.75 1.22
N ASN A 102 -20.80 -11.53 1.25
CA ASN A 102 -21.69 -11.75 0.11
C ASN A 102 -21.45 -10.67 -0.96
N ARG A 103 -20.87 -11.07 -2.10
CA ARG A 103 -20.59 -10.17 -3.23
C ARG A 103 -21.67 -10.21 -4.32
N SER A 104 -21.93 -9.05 -4.92
CA SER A 104 -22.80 -8.90 -6.09
C SER A 104 -22.06 -8.56 -7.40
N GLY A 105 -20.72 -8.56 -7.43
CA GLY A 105 -19.95 -8.18 -8.64
C GLY A 105 -18.47 -8.57 -8.64
N PRO A 106 -17.70 -8.15 -9.68
CA PRO A 106 -16.26 -8.41 -9.78
C PRO A 106 -15.46 -7.70 -8.68
N PHE A 107 -14.20 -8.13 -8.49
CA PHE A 107 -13.27 -7.50 -7.55
C PHE A 107 -13.14 -5.98 -7.82
N HIS A 108 -13.18 -5.16 -6.76
CA HIS A 108 -12.97 -3.69 -6.75
C HIS A 108 -14.17 -2.77 -7.00
N THR A 109 -15.42 -3.17 -6.74
CA THR A 109 -16.52 -2.19 -6.72
C THR A 109 -16.37 -1.25 -5.52
N VAL A 110 -16.46 0.07 -5.77
CA VAL A 110 -16.44 1.10 -4.70
C VAL A 110 -17.52 0.82 -3.65
N SER A 111 -18.68 0.34 -4.13
CA SER A 111 -19.47 -0.76 -3.58
C SER A 111 -19.24 -1.25 -2.16
N GLU A 112 -18.08 -1.88 -2.03
CA GLU A 112 -17.79 -2.90 -1.04
C GLU A 112 -16.50 -2.55 -0.26
N ASN A 113 -16.09 -1.28 -0.32
CA ASN A 113 -14.89 -0.77 0.32
C ASN A 113 -15.20 -0.08 1.65
N GLY A 114 -14.18 0.02 2.50
CA GLY A 114 -14.28 0.62 3.82
C GLY A 114 -14.05 -0.42 4.91
N GLY A 115 -14.27 0.02 6.13
CA GLY A 115 -14.13 -0.77 7.33
C GLY A 115 -12.87 -0.48 8.12
N GLY A 116 -12.88 -0.98 9.36
CA GLY A 116 -11.80 -0.80 10.32
C GLY A 116 -11.56 -2.05 11.17
N LEU A 117 -10.39 -2.08 11.79
CA LEU A 117 -9.91 -3.16 12.64
C LEU A 117 -9.77 -2.69 14.10
N ALA A 118 -10.10 -3.56 15.05
CA ALA A 118 -9.86 -3.32 16.47
C ALA A 118 -9.46 -4.60 17.20
N SER A 119 -8.77 -4.47 18.33
CA SER A 119 -8.48 -5.60 19.21
C SER A 119 -9.58 -5.84 20.23
N PHE A 120 -9.90 -7.12 20.46
CA PHE A 120 -10.76 -7.52 21.57
C PHE A 120 -10.33 -8.89 22.11
N GLY A 121 -9.66 -8.90 23.27
CA GLY A 121 -9.15 -10.12 23.86
C GLY A 121 -8.16 -10.82 22.93
N ARG A 122 -8.48 -12.04 22.49
CA ARG A 122 -7.63 -12.85 21.59
C ARG A 122 -7.99 -12.68 20.10
N ASP A 123 -9.05 -11.95 19.80
CA ASP A 123 -9.54 -11.74 18.44
C ASP A 123 -9.23 -10.31 17.98
N VAL A 124 -9.02 -10.20 16.67
CA VAL A 124 -9.17 -8.95 15.93
C VAL A 124 -10.60 -8.89 15.41
N LEU A 125 -11.25 -7.76 15.67
CA LEU A 125 -12.55 -7.43 15.13
C LEU A 125 -12.38 -6.71 13.79
N LEU A 126 -13.23 -7.04 12.84
CA LEU A 126 -13.35 -6.36 11.54
C LEU A 126 -14.79 -5.90 11.36
N LEU A 127 -14.99 -4.61 11.07
CA LEU A 127 -16.26 -4.07 10.57
C LEU A 127 -16.10 -3.71 9.10
N PRO A 128 -16.56 -4.53 8.13
CA PRO A 128 -16.50 -4.22 6.71
C PRO A 128 -17.78 -3.48 6.25
N TYR A 129 -17.94 -3.32 4.94
CA TYR A 129 -19.02 -2.52 4.33
C TYR A 129 -20.46 -3.01 4.59
N ASP A 130 -20.65 -4.26 5.01
CA ASP A 130 -21.97 -4.89 5.18
C ASP A 130 -22.57 -4.68 6.58
N GLY A 131 -21.83 -4.04 7.49
CA GLY A 131 -22.28 -3.70 8.84
C GLY A 131 -22.25 -4.85 9.84
N ARG A 132 -21.82 -6.05 9.45
CA ARG A 132 -21.61 -7.17 10.37
C ARG A 132 -20.21 -7.10 10.95
N ILE A 133 -20.07 -7.28 12.26
CA ILE A 133 -18.73 -7.39 12.85
C ILE A 133 -18.27 -8.85 12.77
N TYR A 134 -17.06 -9.05 12.25
CA TYR A 134 -16.37 -10.33 12.22
C TYR A 134 -15.29 -10.37 13.30
N ALA A 135 -15.03 -11.54 13.86
CA ALA A 135 -13.95 -11.79 14.80
C ALA A 135 -12.99 -12.83 14.23
N ALA A 136 -11.69 -12.59 14.38
CA ALA A 136 -10.67 -13.48 13.88
C ALA A 136 -9.43 -13.54 14.79
N SER A 137 -8.98 -14.75 15.11
CA SER A 137 -7.72 -14.97 15.84
C SER A 137 -6.56 -15.38 14.92
N SER A 138 -6.86 -15.80 13.69
CA SER A 138 -5.92 -16.23 12.66
C SER A 138 -6.60 -16.23 11.29
N GLY A 139 -5.85 -16.35 10.19
CA GLY A 139 -6.40 -16.49 8.83
C GLY A 139 -7.33 -17.70 8.68
N LYS A 140 -7.11 -18.76 9.46
CA LYS A 140 -7.94 -19.97 9.48
C LYS A 140 -9.17 -19.90 10.39
N ASN A 141 -9.30 -18.86 11.21
CA ASN A 141 -10.37 -18.72 12.20
C ASN A 141 -11.01 -17.34 12.07
N ILE A 142 -11.96 -17.24 11.14
CA ILE A 142 -12.74 -16.04 10.87
C ILE A 142 -14.22 -16.41 11.01
N ARG A 143 -14.95 -15.65 11.81
CA ARG A 143 -16.38 -15.88 12.06
C ARG A 143 -17.15 -14.56 12.18
N ALA A 144 -18.43 -14.59 11.81
CA ALA A 144 -19.32 -13.47 12.08
C ALA A 144 -19.72 -13.48 13.57
N THR A 145 -19.74 -12.30 14.19
CA THR A 145 -20.24 -12.10 15.56
C THR A 145 -21.76 -11.91 15.56
N ASN A 146 -22.35 -11.77 16.75
CA ASN A 146 -23.76 -11.41 16.91
C ASN A 146 -23.98 -9.90 17.05
N ILE A 147 -23.02 -9.10 16.56
CA ILE A 147 -23.08 -7.64 16.59
C ILE A 147 -23.28 -7.11 15.17
N THR A 148 -24.30 -6.25 15.02
CA THR A 148 -24.55 -5.50 13.78
C THR A 148 -24.47 -4.01 14.06
N ALA A 149 -23.76 -3.27 13.21
CA ALA A 149 -23.60 -1.83 13.29
C ALA A 149 -24.92 -1.07 12.99
N PRO A 150 -25.05 0.19 13.39
CA PRO A 150 -26.16 1.08 13.04
C PRO A 150 -26.35 1.18 11.52
N ASP A 151 -27.60 1.35 11.08
CA ASP A 151 -27.89 1.56 9.67
C ASP A 151 -27.30 2.90 9.20
N THR A 152 -26.66 2.87 8.03
CA THR A 152 -26.15 4.07 7.32
C THR A 152 -27.25 4.77 6.54
N ASN A 153 -28.48 4.22 6.53
CA ASN A 153 -29.60 4.55 5.67
C ASN A 153 -29.28 4.34 4.17
N ARG A 154 -28.43 3.34 3.88
CA ARG A 154 -27.99 3.03 2.51
C ARG A 154 -29.14 2.79 1.57
N ALA A 155 -30.13 1.97 1.97
CA ALA A 155 -31.28 1.67 1.13
C ALA A 155 -32.09 2.93 0.76
N ALA A 156 -32.27 3.85 1.71
CA ALA A 156 -32.97 5.11 1.47
C ALA A 156 -32.20 6.05 0.55
N TYR A 157 -30.87 6.08 0.67
CA TYR A 157 -30.01 6.84 -0.25
C TYR A 157 -29.99 6.26 -1.66
N GLU A 158 -29.92 4.93 -1.79
CA GLU A 158 -29.96 4.25 -3.09
C GLU A 158 -31.30 4.47 -3.82
N ALA A 159 -32.40 4.55 -3.08
CA ALA A 159 -33.73 4.81 -3.64
C ALA A 159 -33.85 6.20 -4.30
N LEU A 160 -32.94 7.14 -4.00
CA LEU A 160 -32.89 8.44 -4.68
C LEU A 160 -32.58 8.30 -6.17
N ALA A 161 -31.93 7.21 -6.60
CA ALA A 161 -31.65 6.97 -8.01
C ALA A 161 -32.93 6.79 -8.85
N ASP A 162 -34.03 6.36 -8.22
CA ASP A 162 -35.33 6.15 -8.84
C ASP A 162 -36.28 7.36 -8.65
N ASP A 163 -35.87 8.37 -7.88
CA ASP A 163 -36.66 9.57 -7.58
C ASP A 163 -36.45 10.63 -8.69
N PRO A 164 -37.51 11.05 -9.41
CA PRO A 164 -37.40 12.07 -10.45
C PRO A 164 -36.82 13.41 -9.99
N ASP A 165 -36.99 13.79 -8.72
CA ASP A 165 -36.44 15.03 -8.16
C ASP A 165 -34.90 15.00 -8.07
N PHE A 166 -34.30 13.80 -8.15
CA PHE A 166 -32.86 13.58 -8.05
C PHE A 166 -32.25 13.07 -9.36
N ALA A 167 -32.95 13.20 -10.50
CA ALA A 167 -32.48 12.71 -11.80
C ALA A 167 -31.10 13.26 -12.23
N ASP A 168 -30.72 14.45 -11.75
CA ASP A 168 -29.42 15.08 -12.05
C ASP A 168 -28.31 14.69 -11.05
N PHE A 169 -28.59 13.87 -10.03
CA PHE A 169 -27.64 13.52 -8.99
C PHE A 169 -26.95 12.18 -9.30
N GLY A 170 -25.61 12.15 -9.23
CA GLY A 170 -24.84 10.91 -9.32
C GLY A 170 -24.94 10.07 -8.04
N ILE A 171 -25.93 9.18 -7.95
CA ILE A 171 -26.16 8.30 -6.79
C ILE A 171 -25.27 7.05 -6.88
N GLU A 172 -24.19 7.03 -6.07
CA GLU A 172 -23.24 5.92 -5.99
C GLU A 172 -23.43 5.08 -4.73
N LYS A 173 -23.77 3.80 -4.91
CA LYS A 173 -24.15 2.87 -3.82
C LYS A 173 -23.08 2.68 -2.74
N GLY A 174 -21.82 2.69 -3.14
CA GLY A 174 -20.68 2.38 -2.27
C GLY A 174 -20.18 3.52 -1.40
N TYR A 175 -20.77 4.70 -1.48
CA TYR A 175 -20.26 5.86 -0.75
C TYR A 175 -20.81 6.01 0.68
N LEU A 176 -21.88 5.30 1.05
CA LEU A 176 -22.23 5.16 2.46
C LEU A 176 -21.51 3.94 3.01
N ARG A 177 -20.47 4.18 3.82
CA ARG A 177 -19.58 3.15 4.33
C ARG A 177 -19.30 3.33 5.81
N TYR A 178 -18.98 2.21 6.46
CA TYR A 178 -18.28 2.21 7.74
C TYR A 178 -16.82 2.58 7.48
N ASN A 179 -16.33 3.58 8.19
CA ASN A 179 -15.01 4.16 8.00
C ASN A 179 -13.98 3.57 8.97
N ASP A 180 -14.38 3.28 10.21
CA ASP A 180 -13.47 2.72 11.21
C ASP A 180 -14.19 2.00 12.36
N LEU A 181 -13.44 1.18 13.11
CA LEU A 181 -13.85 0.49 14.33
C LEU A 181 -12.72 0.61 15.35
N LEU A 182 -13.06 0.91 16.60
CA LEU A 182 -12.09 1.01 17.69
C LEU A 182 -12.67 0.40 18.97
N HIS A 183 -11.85 -0.32 19.74
CA HIS A 183 -12.19 -0.73 21.10
C HIS A 183 -11.55 0.27 22.06
N ILE A 184 -12.37 0.87 22.91
CA ILE A 184 -11.95 1.90 23.87
C ILE A 184 -12.34 1.50 25.29
N SER A 185 -11.69 2.12 26.26
CA SER A 185 -12.09 2.08 27.67
C SER A 185 -12.08 3.50 28.21
N ASP A 186 -13.27 4.04 28.42
CA ASP A 186 -13.47 5.38 29.00
C ASP A 186 -14.00 5.26 30.44
N PRO A 187 -14.34 6.36 31.15
CA PRO A 187 -14.79 6.29 32.54
C PRO A 187 -16.06 5.46 32.78
N ASP A 188 -16.90 5.27 31.75
CA ASP A 188 -18.12 4.46 31.85
C ASP A 188 -17.85 2.97 31.58
N GLY A 189 -16.63 2.61 31.18
CA GLY A 189 -16.19 1.23 30.92
C GLY A 189 -15.84 0.95 29.46
N PRO A 190 -15.65 -0.34 29.11
CA PRO A 190 -15.27 -0.73 27.76
C PRO A 190 -16.40 -0.47 26.76
N ALA A 191 -16.04 -0.07 25.55
CA ALA A 191 -16.98 0.17 24.47
C ALA A 191 -16.37 -0.09 23.10
N LEU A 192 -17.19 -0.48 22.13
CA LEU A 192 -16.84 -0.36 20.72
C LEU A 192 -17.29 1.00 20.21
N ALA A 193 -16.38 1.72 19.56
CA ALA A 193 -16.63 2.95 18.83
C ALA A 193 -16.54 2.69 17.34
N ILE A 194 -17.48 3.21 16.56
CA ILE A 194 -17.47 3.12 15.10
C ILE A 194 -17.65 4.51 14.51
N ALA A 195 -17.06 4.72 13.34
CA ALA A 195 -17.29 5.91 12.53
C ALA A 195 -17.85 5.49 11.17
N TYR A 196 -18.85 6.21 10.67
CA TYR A 196 -19.49 5.89 9.39
C TYR A 196 -20.15 7.10 8.75
N SER A 197 -20.34 7.04 7.43
CA SER A 197 -21.14 8.04 6.71
C SER A 197 -22.61 7.69 6.84
N GLU A 198 -23.41 8.62 7.38
CA GLU A 198 -24.84 8.45 7.62
C GLU A 198 -25.65 9.37 6.71
N TYR A 199 -26.60 8.82 5.97
CA TYR A 199 -27.57 9.61 5.22
C TYR A 199 -28.80 9.91 6.07
N HIS A 200 -29.31 11.14 5.99
CA HIS A 200 -30.50 11.61 6.71
C HIS A 200 -31.64 11.82 5.70
N PRO A 201 -32.61 10.90 5.58
CA PRO A 201 -33.63 10.96 4.53
C PRO A 201 -34.56 12.16 4.60
N ALA A 202 -34.86 12.66 5.81
CA ALA A 202 -35.77 13.78 5.99
C ALA A 202 -35.13 15.11 5.55
N GLU A 203 -33.86 15.31 5.89
CA GLU A 203 -33.08 16.50 5.58
C GLU A 203 -32.35 16.42 4.23
N LYS A 204 -32.29 15.23 3.63
CA LYS A 204 -31.58 14.95 2.36
C LYS A 204 -30.12 15.40 2.44
N CYS A 205 -29.41 14.95 3.48
CA CYS A 205 -28.05 15.36 3.77
C CYS A 205 -27.23 14.21 4.40
N VAL A 206 -25.91 14.39 4.51
CA VAL A 206 -24.98 13.38 5.05
C VAL A 206 -24.12 13.95 6.18
N THR A 207 -23.91 13.13 7.21
CA THR A 207 -22.93 13.38 8.28
C THR A 207 -21.87 12.30 8.33
N ASN A 208 -20.70 12.64 8.88
CA ASN A 208 -19.80 11.64 9.44
C ASN A 208 -20.24 11.44 10.90
N THR A 209 -20.58 10.21 11.27
CA THR A 209 -21.26 9.88 12.52
C THR A 209 -20.41 8.92 13.34
N VAL A 210 -20.36 9.15 14.65
CA VAL A 210 -19.75 8.25 15.63
C VAL A 210 -20.82 7.65 16.51
N ALA A 211 -20.77 6.33 16.68
CA ALA A 211 -21.65 5.60 17.59
C ALA A 211 -20.83 4.73 18.55
N LEU A 212 -21.37 4.53 19.76
CA LEU A 212 -20.79 3.71 20.82
C LEU A 212 -21.72 2.55 21.19
N LEU A 213 -21.14 1.37 21.32
CA LEU A 213 -21.76 0.20 21.95
C LEU A 213 -21.05 -0.08 23.27
N ARG A 214 -21.73 0.11 24.40
CA ARG A 214 -21.19 -0.20 25.73
C ARG A 214 -21.10 -1.71 25.92
N LEU A 215 -19.98 -2.16 26.46
CA LEU A 215 -19.73 -3.56 26.77
C LEU A 215 -19.75 -3.75 28.29
N ASP A 216 -20.27 -4.88 28.75
CA ASP A 216 -20.14 -5.27 30.15
C ASP A 216 -18.66 -5.60 30.43
N ALA A 217 -18.09 -5.01 31.49
CA ALA A 217 -16.69 -5.17 31.86
C ALA A 217 -16.31 -6.62 32.21
N THR A 218 -17.29 -7.50 32.46
CA THR A 218 -17.05 -8.92 32.73
C THR A 218 -16.85 -9.75 31.45
N VAL A 219 -17.26 -9.24 30.29
CA VAL A 219 -17.15 -9.95 29.00
C VAL A 219 -15.68 -10.20 28.65
N GLN A 220 -15.33 -11.47 28.44
CA GLN A 220 -13.98 -11.89 28.05
C GLN A 220 -13.89 -12.27 26.57
N SER A 221 -15.01 -12.62 25.95
CA SER A 221 -15.10 -12.99 24.53
C SER A 221 -16.18 -12.19 23.81
N ILE A 222 -15.87 -11.72 22.60
CA ILE A 222 -16.83 -10.97 21.78
C ILE A 222 -18.04 -11.82 21.38
N ASP A 223 -17.92 -13.15 21.40
CA ASP A 223 -19.02 -14.07 21.06
C ASP A 223 -20.16 -14.04 22.09
N GLU A 224 -19.89 -13.57 23.31
CA GLU A 224 -20.88 -13.41 24.38
C GLU A 224 -21.78 -12.20 24.15
N VAL A 225 -21.32 -11.23 23.36
CA VAL A 225 -22.03 -9.97 23.10
C VAL A 225 -23.06 -10.17 22.00
N ARG A 226 -24.28 -9.67 22.25
CA ARG A 226 -25.36 -9.58 21.26
C ARG A 226 -25.84 -8.15 21.19
N ALA A 227 -25.77 -7.54 20.01
CA ALA A 227 -26.20 -6.17 19.80
C ALA A 227 -26.68 -5.96 18.37
N GLY A 228 -27.84 -5.34 18.23
CA GLY A 228 -28.38 -4.87 16.96
C GLY A 228 -28.17 -3.36 16.77
N PRO A 229 -28.61 -2.82 15.62
CA PRO A 229 -28.47 -1.40 15.29
C PRO A 229 -29.01 -0.43 16.36
N ALA A 230 -30.07 -0.81 17.07
CA ALA A 230 -30.73 0.03 18.08
C ALA A 230 -29.98 0.08 19.44
N ASP A 231 -29.04 -0.83 19.69
CA ASP A 231 -28.28 -0.88 20.94
C ASP A 231 -27.11 0.13 20.97
N TRP A 232 -26.79 0.71 19.81
CA TRP A 232 -25.74 1.71 19.67
C TRP A 232 -26.26 3.10 20.04
N ARG A 233 -25.51 3.79 20.92
CA ARG A 233 -25.74 5.20 21.22
C ARG A 233 -25.00 6.05 20.18
N ILE A 234 -25.72 6.92 19.48
CA ILE A 234 -25.07 7.96 18.67
C ILE A 234 -24.35 8.92 19.62
N LEU A 235 -23.03 8.97 19.50
CA LEU A 235 -22.19 9.87 20.28
C LEU A 235 -22.15 11.25 19.64
N TYR A 236 -21.96 11.28 18.31
CA TYR A 236 -21.63 12.53 17.63
C TYR A 236 -21.98 12.48 16.13
N ARG A 237 -22.33 13.63 15.57
CA ARG A 237 -22.53 13.88 14.14
C ARG A 237 -21.90 15.21 13.76
N THR A 238 -21.14 15.22 12.66
CA THR A 238 -20.53 16.45 12.13
C THR A 238 -21.58 17.48 11.71
N LYS A 239 -21.20 18.75 11.76
CA LYS A 239 -21.99 19.92 11.39
C LYS A 239 -21.28 20.77 10.32
N PRO A 240 -22.03 21.45 9.43
CA PRO A 240 -23.47 21.28 9.20
C PRO A 240 -23.77 19.91 8.58
N CYS A 241 -25.03 19.48 8.52
CA CYS A 241 -25.37 18.30 7.72
C CYS A 241 -25.14 18.62 6.22
N LEU A 242 -24.29 17.86 5.53
CA LEU A 242 -23.89 18.22 4.16
C LEU A 242 -25.00 17.96 3.16
N PRO A 243 -25.39 18.94 2.34
CA PRO A 243 -26.38 18.74 1.31
C PRO A 243 -25.88 17.75 0.26
N LEU A 244 -26.80 17.14 -0.49
CA LEU A 244 -26.44 16.38 -1.69
C LEU A 244 -26.01 17.32 -2.82
N LYS A 245 -25.05 16.89 -3.62
CA LYS A 245 -24.49 17.67 -4.74
C LYS A 245 -25.09 17.24 -6.07
N SER A 246 -25.65 18.17 -6.84
CA SER A 246 -26.14 17.89 -8.21
C SER A 246 -25.03 17.88 -9.27
N ARG A 247 -23.79 18.23 -8.90
CA ARG A 247 -22.63 18.19 -9.78
C ARG A 247 -21.69 17.06 -9.36
N HIS A 248 -21.32 16.22 -10.33
CA HIS A 248 -20.52 15.01 -10.13
C HIS A 248 -21.28 13.92 -9.38
N PHE A 249 -20.89 13.57 -8.15
CA PHE A 249 -21.60 12.60 -7.31
C PHE A 249 -22.33 13.30 -6.16
N ALA A 250 -23.52 12.80 -5.82
CA ALA A 250 -24.35 13.37 -4.76
C ALA A 250 -23.60 13.43 -3.42
N ILE A 251 -22.83 12.38 -3.15
CA ILE A 251 -21.92 12.30 -2.01
C ILE A 251 -20.60 11.70 -2.51
N GLU A 252 -19.51 11.96 -1.80
CA GLU A 252 -18.23 11.31 -2.06
C GLU A 252 -17.68 10.73 -0.78
N GLY A 253 -18.37 9.72 -0.25
CA GLY A 253 -17.99 9.12 1.02
C GLY A 253 -16.64 8.42 0.98
N HIS A 254 -16.08 8.12 -0.20
CA HIS A 254 -14.68 7.70 -0.32
C HIS A 254 -13.67 8.77 0.19
N MET A 255 -14.12 10.02 0.31
CA MET A 255 -13.41 11.17 0.87
C MET A 255 -13.86 11.54 2.29
N ALA A 256 -14.59 10.66 2.99
CA ALA A 256 -15.15 10.97 4.31
C ALA A 256 -14.11 11.10 5.44
N GLY A 257 -12.89 10.58 5.26
CA GLY A 257 -12.03 10.23 6.39
C GLY A 257 -12.72 9.23 7.31
N GLY A 258 -12.87 9.56 8.58
CA GLY A 258 -13.58 8.79 9.60
C GLY A 258 -12.68 7.87 10.44
N LYS A 259 -11.35 8.00 10.37
CA LYS A 259 -10.45 7.22 11.23
C LYS A 259 -10.52 7.74 12.67
N LEU A 260 -10.53 6.83 13.63
CA LEU A 260 -10.63 7.10 15.07
C LEU A 260 -9.30 6.85 15.77
N ALA A 261 -9.01 7.66 16.80
CA ALA A 261 -7.91 7.42 17.73
C ALA A 261 -8.33 7.86 19.14
N PHE A 262 -8.16 7.01 20.14
CA PHE A 262 -8.61 7.29 21.50
C PHE A 262 -7.46 7.70 22.42
N ARG A 263 -7.69 8.76 23.18
CA ARG A 263 -6.83 9.22 24.26
C ARG A 263 -7.60 9.17 25.56
N ALA A 264 -7.16 8.27 26.44
CA ALA A 264 -7.69 8.19 27.79
C ALA A 264 -7.56 9.54 28.53
N PRO A 265 -8.52 9.89 29.40
CA PRO A 265 -9.66 9.06 29.79
C PRO A 265 -10.85 9.15 28.82
N SER A 266 -11.08 10.25 28.09
CA SER A 266 -12.38 10.46 27.41
C SER A 266 -12.31 11.11 26.03
N THR A 267 -11.13 11.33 25.45
CA THR A 267 -11.02 12.04 24.18
C THR A 267 -10.92 11.08 23.00
N LEU A 268 -11.92 11.09 22.12
CA LEU A 268 -11.90 10.40 20.85
C LEU A 268 -11.57 11.40 19.73
N TYR A 269 -10.42 11.22 19.08
CA TYR A 269 -10.09 11.95 17.86
C TYR A 269 -10.73 11.28 16.65
N MET A 270 -11.24 12.08 15.72
CA MET A 270 -11.81 11.61 14.46
C MET A 270 -11.31 12.44 13.28
N THR A 271 -10.94 11.78 12.18
CA THR A 271 -10.72 12.47 10.90
C THR A 271 -12.03 12.73 10.18
N SER A 272 -12.18 13.89 9.55
CA SER A 272 -13.35 14.24 8.75
C SER A 272 -12.88 14.89 7.46
N GLY A 273 -13.03 14.20 6.32
CA GLY A 273 -12.63 14.73 5.02
C GLY A 273 -13.65 15.73 4.45
N ASP A 274 -13.34 16.31 3.31
CA ASP A 274 -14.12 17.41 2.73
C ASP A 274 -15.31 16.97 1.87
N PHE A 275 -15.48 15.65 1.63
CA PHE A 275 -16.51 15.08 0.75
C PHE A 275 -16.54 15.73 -0.65
N HIS A 276 -15.40 16.25 -1.12
CA HIS A 276 -15.24 17.01 -2.36
C HIS A 276 -15.98 18.36 -2.41
N PHE A 277 -16.36 18.92 -1.26
CA PHE A 277 -16.75 20.33 -1.16
C PHE A 277 -15.49 21.21 -1.20
N ASP A 278 -14.70 21.05 -2.25
CA ASP A 278 -13.34 21.56 -2.40
C ASP A 278 -13.25 22.98 -2.98
N GLY A 279 -14.39 23.62 -3.26
CA GLY A 279 -14.38 24.96 -3.86
C GLY A 279 -14.18 24.97 -5.37
N MET A 280 -14.07 23.80 -6.02
CA MET A 280 -13.66 23.66 -7.42
C MET A 280 -14.59 22.77 -8.24
N ARG A 281 -14.85 21.54 -7.80
CA ARG A 281 -15.66 20.57 -8.57
C ARG A 281 -17.15 20.74 -8.35
N SER A 282 -17.54 21.10 -7.14
CA SER A 282 -18.93 21.10 -6.72
C SER A 282 -19.53 22.50 -6.55
N GLU A 283 -18.82 23.38 -5.85
CA GLU A 283 -19.26 24.73 -5.49
C GLU A 283 -18.05 25.67 -5.66
N PRO A 284 -18.12 26.86 -6.28
CA PRO A 284 -17.00 27.80 -6.32
C PRO A 284 -16.70 28.41 -4.94
N GLY A 285 -15.44 28.41 -4.48
CA GLY A 285 -15.05 29.03 -3.21
C GLY A 285 -13.71 28.54 -2.65
N PRO A 286 -13.32 28.88 -1.42
CA PRO A 286 -12.09 28.39 -0.78
C PRO A 286 -12.17 26.93 -0.31
N GLY A 287 -13.30 26.24 -0.53
CA GLY A 287 -13.55 24.88 -0.05
C GLY A 287 -13.93 24.80 1.43
N ILE A 288 -14.73 23.80 1.81
CA ILE A 288 -15.27 23.62 3.16
C ILE A 288 -14.17 23.34 4.20
N ALA A 289 -13.03 22.80 3.74
CA ALA A 289 -11.86 22.54 4.58
C ALA A 289 -11.32 23.82 5.25
N GLN A 290 -11.53 25.00 4.63
CA GLN A 290 -11.12 26.31 5.13
C GLN A 290 -12.22 27.04 5.92
N ASP A 291 -13.45 26.52 5.96
CA ASP A 291 -14.53 27.08 6.79
C ASP A 291 -14.32 26.67 8.26
N PRO A 292 -14.12 27.62 9.20
CA PRO A 292 -13.94 27.32 10.61
C PRO A 292 -15.23 26.91 11.32
N THR A 293 -16.39 27.10 10.69
CA THR A 293 -17.71 26.74 11.23
C THR A 293 -18.18 25.36 10.79
N ALA A 294 -17.51 24.76 9.80
CA ALA A 294 -17.79 23.43 9.29
C ALA A 294 -16.78 22.38 9.80
N GLU A 295 -17.27 21.20 10.14
CA GLU A 295 -16.49 20.10 10.71
C GLU A 295 -16.00 19.10 9.63
N TYR A 296 -15.77 19.60 8.42
CA TYR A 296 -15.29 18.83 7.25
C TYR A 296 -13.94 19.37 6.77
N GLY A 297 -13.08 18.47 6.30
CA GLY A 297 -11.67 18.76 6.09
C GLY A 297 -10.92 19.10 7.39
N LYS A 298 -11.26 18.38 8.48
CA LYS A 298 -10.83 18.63 9.86
C LYS A 298 -10.31 17.36 10.54
N ILE A 299 -9.53 17.56 11.60
CA ILE A 299 -9.37 16.58 12.68
C ILE A 299 -10.16 17.11 13.88
N LEU A 300 -11.04 16.29 14.45
CA LEU A 300 -11.93 16.65 15.55
C LEU A 300 -11.52 15.92 16.82
N ALA A 301 -11.73 16.53 17.97
CA ALA A 301 -11.69 15.88 19.28
C ALA A 301 -13.10 15.87 19.86
N ILE A 302 -13.57 14.70 20.27
CA ILE A 302 -14.92 14.44 20.78
C ILE A 302 -14.79 13.86 22.18
N ASP A 303 -15.50 14.43 23.15
CA ASP A 303 -15.59 13.85 24.49
C ASP A 303 -16.58 12.67 24.51
N THR A 304 -16.17 11.50 25.00
CA THR A 304 -16.96 10.27 24.91
C THR A 304 -18.19 10.25 25.82
N ALA A 305 -18.20 11.08 26.87
CA ALA A 305 -19.33 11.19 27.79
C ALA A 305 -20.41 12.13 27.24
N SER A 306 -20.03 13.36 26.91
CA SER A 306 -20.95 14.43 26.47
C SER A 306 -21.27 14.40 24.99
N GLY A 307 -20.35 13.92 24.15
CA GLY A 307 -20.40 14.10 22.69
C GLY A 307 -20.00 15.51 22.24
N ASP A 308 -19.54 16.38 23.14
CA ASP A 308 -19.05 17.71 22.79
C ASP A 308 -17.79 17.59 21.92
N SER A 309 -17.74 18.37 20.85
CA SER A 309 -16.65 18.38 19.88
C SER A 309 -15.89 19.71 19.86
N ARG A 310 -14.63 19.63 19.43
CA ARG A 310 -13.87 20.79 18.96
C ARG A 310 -13.02 20.43 17.75
N ILE A 311 -12.77 21.41 16.90
CA ILE A 311 -11.78 21.30 15.82
C ILE A 311 -10.38 21.35 16.43
N VAL A 312 -9.56 20.34 16.13
CA VAL A 312 -8.14 20.28 16.52
C VAL A 312 -7.29 20.90 15.43
N SER A 313 -7.55 20.57 14.17
CA SER A 313 -6.86 21.16 13.03
C SER A 313 -7.75 21.17 11.79
N MET A 314 -7.37 21.99 10.80
CA MET A 314 -8.15 22.22 9.59
C MET A 314 -7.28 22.21 8.33
N GLY A 315 -7.92 22.39 7.16
CA GLY A 315 -7.23 22.38 5.88
C GLY A 315 -6.79 20.98 5.43
N HIS A 316 -7.58 19.96 5.76
CA HIS A 316 -7.38 18.59 5.30
C HIS A 316 -8.28 18.28 4.11
N ARG A 317 -7.83 17.43 3.19
CA ARG A 317 -8.60 16.95 2.03
C ARG A 317 -9.35 15.67 2.36
N ASN A 318 -8.61 14.58 2.51
CA ASN A 318 -9.16 13.24 2.72
C ASN A 318 -8.27 12.43 3.69
N PRO A 319 -8.27 12.78 4.98
CA PRO A 319 -7.49 12.10 6.02
C PRO A 319 -8.02 10.69 6.29
N GLN A 320 -7.39 9.69 5.68
CA GLN A 320 -7.77 8.27 5.76
C GLN A 320 -7.18 7.54 6.95
N GLY A 321 -6.05 8.01 7.49
CA GLY A 321 -5.37 7.41 8.64
C GLY A 321 -5.18 8.39 9.78
N LEU A 322 -5.12 7.85 10.99
CA LEU A 322 -4.96 8.55 12.25
C LEU A 322 -4.44 7.57 13.30
N THR A 323 -3.37 7.95 14.00
CA THR A 323 -2.84 7.15 15.12
C THR A 323 -2.30 8.05 16.21
N LEU A 324 -2.59 7.67 17.45
CA LEU A 324 -2.00 8.28 18.64
C LEU A 324 -0.77 7.46 19.01
N ALA A 325 0.41 8.06 18.86
CA ALA A 325 1.67 7.46 19.27
C ALA A 325 1.76 7.37 20.80
N SER A 326 2.64 6.48 21.28
CA SER A 326 2.89 6.24 22.71
C SER A 326 3.37 7.48 23.47
N ASP A 327 4.03 8.43 22.77
CA ASP A 327 4.44 9.72 23.32
C ASP A 327 3.35 10.80 23.29
N GLY A 328 2.14 10.44 22.85
CA GLY A 328 0.97 11.32 22.77
C GLY A 328 0.92 12.21 21.54
N ARG A 329 1.84 12.06 20.58
CA ARG A 329 1.73 12.71 19.26
C ARG A 329 0.66 12.05 18.41
N LEU A 330 -0.08 12.86 17.67
CA LEU A 330 -1.12 12.40 16.76
C LEU A 330 -0.64 12.51 15.32
N PHE A 331 -0.57 11.39 14.60
CA PHE A 331 -0.17 11.35 13.19
C PHE A 331 -1.37 11.04 12.31
N SER A 332 -1.45 11.67 11.14
CA SER A 332 -2.49 11.42 10.15
C SER A 332 -1.90 11.20 8.78
N THR A 333 -2.55 10.37 7.97
CA THR A 333 -2.25 10.20 6.54
C THR A 333 -3.45 10.59 5.71
N GLU A 334 -3.22 11.31 4.60
CA GLU A 334 -4.31 11.78 3.74
C GLU A 334 -4.00 11.70 2.25
N HIS A 335 -5.06 11.53 1.44
CA HIS A 335 -4.93 11.56 -0.02
C HIS A 335 -4.80 12.98 -0.53
N GLY A 336 -3.76 13.23 -1.32
CA GLY A 336 -3.69 14.36 -2.21
C GLY A 336 -4.60 14.18 -3.43
N PRO A 337 -4.64 15.18 -4.33
CA PRO A 337 -5.29 15.05 -5.63
C PRO A 337 -4.43 14.17 -6.57
N ARG A 338 -3.98 14.68 -7.72
CA ARG A 338 -3.03 13.94 -8.57
C ARG A 338 -1.62 14.12 -8.02
N GLY A 339 -1.19 13.22 -7.12
CA GLY A 339 0.02 13.42 -6.33
C GLY A 339 -0.28 14.15 -5.03
N GLY A 340 0.72 14.19 -4.14
CA GLY A 340 0.66 14.99 -2.91
C GLY A 340 -0.11 14.31 -1.79
N ASP A 341 -0.04 12.97 -1.69
CA ASP A 341 -0.46 12.30 -0.45
C ASP A 341 0.47 12.72 0.68
N GLU A 342 -0.02 12.76 1.91
CA GLU A 342 0.73 13.36 3.02
C GLU A 342 0.73 12.49 4.28
N LEU A 343 1.82 12.61 5.03
CA LEU A 343 1.92 12.25 6.45
C LEU A 343 2.01 13.56 7.25
N ASN A 344 1.03 13.78 8.11
CA ASN A 344 0.90 14.98 8.93
C ASN A 344 1.15 14.64 10.41
N LEU A 345 1.92 15.48 11.11
CA LEU A 345 1.94 15.51 12.58
C LEU A 345 0.91 16.54 13.02
N VAL A 346 -0.23 16.07 13.53
CA VAL A 346 -1.38 16.90 13.90
C VAL A 346 -1.05 17.79 15.09
N ARG A 347 -1.22 19.10 14.91
CA ARG A 347 -1.03 20.11 15.97
C ARG A 347 -2.33 20.88 16.20
N ASP A 348 -2.57 21.25 17.46
CA ASP A 348 -3.76 22.00 17.84
C ASP A 348 -3.72 23.41 17.21
N GLY A 349 -4.82 23.80 16.55
CA GLY A 349 -4.95 25.06 15.82
C GLY A 349 -4.25 25.11 14.46
N ALA A 350 -3.59 24.03 14.01
CA ALA A 350 -2.89 24.01 12.73
C ALA A 350 -3.84 24.05 11.53
N ASN A 351 -3.36 24.67 10.44
CA ASN A 351 -4.04 24.67 9.15
C ASN A 351 -3.08 24.09 8.09
N TYR A 352 -3.45 22.93 7.54
CA TYR A 352 -2.65 22.18 6.55
C TYR A 352 -2.91 22.64 5.10
N GLY A 353 -3.74 23.66 4.91
CA GLY A 353 -3.77 24.44 3.69
C GLY A 353 -4.71 23.95 2.59
N TRP A 354 -5.19 22.70 2.58
CA TRP A 354 -6.12 22.27 1.52
C TRP A 354 -7.40 23.13 1.50
N PRO A 355 -7.91 23.57 0.33
CA PRO A 355 -7.38 23.43 -1.03
C PRO A 355 -6.47 24.59 -1.49
N LEU A 356 -6.19 25.55 -0.61
CA LEU A 356 -5.37 26.73 -0.88
C LEU A 356 -3.89 26.39 -1.06
N GLU A 357 -3.42 25.23 -0.61
CA GLU A 357 -2.09 24.72 -0.87
C GLU A 357 -2.11 23.19 -1.00
N SER A 358 -1.30 22.67 -1.92
CA SER A 358 -1.14 21.23 -2.17
C SER A 358 0.19 20.96 -2.89
N TYR A 359 0.79 19.80 -2.61
CA TYR A 359 1.86 19.24 -3.45
C TYR A 359 1.33 18.55 -4.72
N GLY A 360 0.03 18.28 -4.78
CA GLY A 360 -0.62 17.63 -5.91
C GLY A 360 -1.15 18.59 -6.96
N LEU A 361 -1.57 18.02 -8.09
CA LEU A 361 -2.11 18.72 -9.24
C LEU A 361 -3.58 18.35 -9.50
N THR A 362 -4.26 19.10 -10.35
CA THR A 362 -5.55 18.70 -10.92
C THR A 362 -5.39 17.39 -11.71
N TYR A 363 -6.43 16.57 -11.75
CA TYR A 363 -6.35 15.28 -12.43
C TYR A 363 -6.34 15.42 -13.96
N TRP A 364 -7.17 16.31 -14.52
CA TRP A 364 -7.45 16.36 -15.96
C TRP A 364 -6.34 16.97 -16.81
N ASP A 365 -5.67 18.03 -16.34
CA ASP A 365 -4.62 18.72 -17.09
C ASP A 365 -3.30 18.88 -16.32
N ALA A 366 -3.19 18.28 -15.13
CA ALA A 366 -2.02 18.39 -14.27
C ALA A 366 -1.60 19.85 -14.05
N SER A 367 -2.57 20.74 -13.86
CA SER A 367 -2.36 22.14 -13.52
C SER A 367 -2.45 22.36 -12.00
N ALA A 368 -2.00 23.53 -11.54
CA ALA A 368 -2.13 23.92 -10.15
C ALA A 368 -3.60 23.92 -9.72
N ILE A 369 -3.84 23.62 -8.45
CA ILE A 369 -5.18 23.63 -7.86
C ILE A 369 -5.80 25.03 -8.01
N PRO A 370 -6.96 25.17 -8.66
CA PRO A 370 -7.63 26.47 -8.82
C PRO A 370 -7.80 27.19 -7.47
N GLY A 371 -7.32 28.44 -7.40
CA GLY A 371 -7.39 29.23 -6.17
C GLY A 371 -6.26 28.96 -5.16
N SER A 372 -5.29 28.09 -5.47
CA SER A 372 -4.12 27.88 -4.61
C SER A 372 -3.29 29.16 -4.45
N LEU A 373 -2.85 29.44 -3.22
CA LEU A 373 -1.99 30.59 -2.88
C LEU A 373 -0.51 30.33 -3.19
N SER A 374 -0.11 29.06 -3.17
CA SER A 374 1.23 28.60 -3.54
C SER A 374 1.16 27.15 -4.01
N PHE A 375 2.09 26.78 -4.87
CA PHE A 375 2.12 25.49 -5.56
C PHE A 375 3.41 24.73 -5.23
N GLY A 376 3.28 23.56 -4.59
CA GLY A 376 4.38 22.62 -4.35
C GLY A 376 5.48 23.10 -3.38
N ARG A 377 5.26 24.20 -2.66
CA ARG A 377 6.24 24.77 -1.72
C ARG A 377 5.81 24.76 -0.26
N HIS A 378 4.51 24.73 0.00
CA HIS A 378 3.97 24.71 1.35
C HIS A 378 4.48 25.89 2.19
N GLU A 379 4.34 27.11 1.66
CA GLU A 379 4.92 28.33 2.26
C GLU A 379 3.96 29.07 3.19
N ASN A 380 2.64 28.86 3.05
CA ASN A 380 1.63 29.67 3.75
C ASN A 380 0.96 28.91 4.90
N PHE A 381 1.05 27.58 4.89
CA PHE A 381 0.33 26.68 5.78
C PHE A 381 1.27 25.66 6.45
N ASP A 382 0.80 25.03 7.53
CA ASP A 382 1.53 23.99 8.23
C ASP A 382 1.92 22.85 7.27
N ARG A 383 3.19 22.44 7.31
CA ARG A 383 3.73 21.46 6.37
C ARG A 383 3.48 20.04 6.84
N PRO A 384 3.24 19.09 5.90
CA PRO A 384 3.37 17.68 6.22
C PRO A 384 4.80 17.32 6.59
N LEU A 385 4.94 16.27 7.39
CA LEU A 385 6.23 15.66 7.68
C LEU A 385 6.83 14.99 6.45
N PHE A 386 5.97 14.47 5.58
CA PHE A 386 6.36 13.75 4.37
C PHE A 386 5.23 13.82 3.35
N SER A 387 5.58 13.88 2.07
CA SER A 387 4.60 13.81 0.98
C SER A 387 5.05 12.86 -0.12
N TRP A 388 4.11 12.13 -0.70
CA TRP A 388 4.34 11.24 -1.83
C TRP A 388 3.85 11.88 -3.13
N VAL A 389 4.80 12.09 -4.04
CA VAL A 389 4.57 12.59 -5.41
C VAL A 389 5.32 11.67 -6.37
N PRO A 390 4.65 10.77 -7.11
CA PRO A 390 3.19 10.63 -7.25
C PRO A 390 2.50 10.00 -6.02
N SER A 391 1.17 10.13 -5.96
CA SER A 391 0.33 9.57 -4.89
C SER A 391 0.40 8.04 -4.88
N ILE A 392 0.39 7.47 -3.68
CA ILE A 392 0.33 6.03 -3.42
C ILE A 392 -1.06 5.61 -2.92
N ALA A 393 -1.98 6.57 -2.82
CA ALA A 393 -3.28 6.52 -2.17
C ALA A 393 -3.17 5.94 -0.75
N VAL A 394 -2.45 6.67 0.13
CA VAL A 394 -2.25 6.30 1.55
C VAL A 394 -3.57 5.97 2.26
N SER A 395 -3.62 4.93 3.08
CA SER A 395 -4.80 4.61 3.88
C SER A 395 -4.48 4.83 5.35
N SER A 396 -4.39 3.76 6.12
CA SER A 396 -4.19 3.77 7.56
C SER A 396 -2.72 3.93 7.94
N VAL A 397 -2.48 4.45 9.13
CA VAL A 397 -1.16 4.60 9.75
C VAL A 397 -1.23 4.10 11.18
N ILE A 398 -0.19 3.41 11.64
CA ILE A 398 0.01 3.02 13.04
C ILE A 398 1.45 3.31 13.47
N GLN A 399 1.67 3.53 14.75
CA GLN A 399 3.00 3.35 15.34
C GLN A 399 3.18 1.88 15.72
N ILE A 400 4.35 1.32 15.40
CA ILE A 400 4.72 -0.04 15.78
C ILE A 400 5.35 0.00 17.17
N ASP A 401 4.91 -0.87 18.08
CA ASP A 401 5.51 -1.05 19.40
C ASP A 401 5.53 -2.53 19.81
N GLY A 402 6.68 -3.05 20.23
CA GLY A 402 6.85 -4.43 20.67
C GLY A 402 6.67 -5.50 19.58
N PHE A 403 6.64 -5.13 18.29
CA PHE A 403 6.54 -6.08 17.18
C PHE A 403 7.91 -6.72 16.88
N HIS A 404 8.94 -5.88 16.83
CA HIS A 404 10.32 -6.29 16.58
C HIS A 404 11.25 -5.13 16.97
N PRO A 405 12.36 -5.36 17.70
CA PRO A 405 13.24 -4.29 18.16
C PRO A 405 13.75 -3.35 17.06
N ALA A 406 13.97 -3.89 15.85
CA ALA A 406 14.40 -3.12 14.70
C ALA A 406 13.33 -2.16 14.12
N TRP A 407 12.06 -2.32 14.50
CA TRP A 407 10.89 -1.60 13.99
C TRP A 407 10.19 -0.76 15.08
N ASP A 408 10.47 -1.02 16.36
CA ASP A 408 9.81 -0.32 17.46
C ASP A 408 9.98 1.21 17.35
N GLY A 409 8.86 1.92 17.50
CA GLY A 409 8.76 3.37 17.37
C GLY A 409 8.61 3.89 15.93
N ASP A 410 8.81 3.05 14.90
CA ASP A 410 8.56 3.43 13.51
C ASP A 410 7.06 3.55 13.22
N LEU A 411 6.72 4.30 12.18
CA LEU A 411 5.37 4.32 11.63
C LEU A 411 5.24 3.31 10.50
N LEU A 412 4.10 2.64 10.43
CA LEU A 412 3.71 1.83 9.28
C LEU A 412 2.54 2.50 8.59
N VAL A 413 2.65 2.73 7.29
CA VAL A 413 1.62 3.38 6.46
C VAL A 413 1.15 2.41 5.39
N ALA A 414 -0.16 2.16 5.31
CA ALA A 414 -0.76 1.34 4.27
C ALA A 414 -1.15 2.14 3.03
N THR A 415 -1.35 1.44 1.92
CA THR A 415 -1.66 2.06 0.63
C THR A 415 -2.72 1.31 -0.14
N LEU A 416 -3.56 2.08 -0.83
CA LEU A 416 -4.63 1.56 -1.68
C LEU A 416 -4.19 1.41 -3.14
N LEU A 417 -3.47 2.39 -3.70
CA LEU A 417 -3.07 2.33 -5.12
C LEU A 417 -1.77 1.53 -5.27
N ASP A 418 -0.81 1.80 -4.39
CA ASP A 418 0.50 1.15 -4.48
C ASP A 418 0.45 -0.33 -4.05
N GLY A 419 -0.43 -0.68 -3.10
CA GLY A 419 -0.62 -2.05 -2.61
C GLY A 419 0.57 -2.57 -1.80
N SER A 420 1.15 -1.69 -1.00
CA SER A 420 2.33 -1.92 -0.16
C SER A 420 2.16 -1.28 1.22
N LEU A 421 2.96 -1.75 2.18
CA LEU A 421 3.23 -1.06 3.44
C LEU A 421 4.46 -0.17 3.27
N PHE A 422 4.46 1.01 3.87
CA PHE A 422 5.60 1.90 3.98
C PHE A 422 6.02 2.01 5.44
N ARG A 423 7.21 1.50 5.78
CA ARG A 423 7.80 1.67 7.10
C ARG A 423 8.63 2.94 7.13
N LEU A 424 8.29 3.85 8.03
CA LEU A 424 8.90 5.17 8.14
C LEU A 424 9.58 5.31 9.50
N ARG A 425 10.88 5.65 9.49
CA ARG A 425 11.60 6.03 10.71
C ARG A 425 11.64 7.54 10.84
N LEU A 426 11.28 8.02 12.02
CA LEU A 426 11.35 9.44 12.34
C LEU A 426 12.58 9.72 13.20
N ALA A 427 13.32 10.77 12.87
CA ALA A 427 14.35 11.33 13.74
C ALA A 427 14.26 12.86 13.69
N GLN A 428 14.37 13.51 14.85
CA GLN A 428 14.31 14.97 14.97
C GLN A 428 13.10 15.60 14.26
N GLY A 429 11.94 14.93 14.32
CA GLY A 429 10.69 15.40 13.72
C GLY A 429 10.67 15.34 12.18
N ARG A 430 11.47 14.47 11.55
CA ARG A 430 11.48 14.25 10.10
C ARG A 430 11.53 12.76 9.78
N VAL A 431 10.99 12.37 8.63
CA VAL A 431 11.19 11.02 8.10
C VAL A 431 12.62 10.92 7.57
N VAL A 432 13.43 10.04 8.18
CA VAL A 432 14.84 9.81 7.79
C VAL A 432 15.05 8.49 7.05
N TYR A 433 14.05 7.61 7.07
CA TYR A 433 14.06 6.36 6.33
C TYR A 433 12.63 6.01 5.91
N SER A 434 12.49 5.50 4.69
CA SER A 434 11.24 5.02 4.12
C SER A 434 11.50 3.74 3.35
N GLU A 435 10.84 2.67 3.75
CA GLU A 435 10.93 1.36 3.12
C GLU A 435 9.57 0.93 2.62
N ARG A 436 9.54 0.45 1.38
CA ARG A 436 8.35 -0.07 0.74
C ARG A 436 8.34 -1.60 0.78
N ILE A 437 7.32 -2.18 1.37
CA ILE A 437 7.11 -3.62 1.52
C ILE A 437 5.87 -4.02 0.72
N ARG A 438 6.07 -4.68 -0.42
CA ARG A 438 5.00 -4.94 -1.37
C ARG A 438 4.11 -6.10 -0.93
N VAL A 439 2.82 -5.84 -0.73
CA VAL A 439 1.81 -6.85 -0.36
C VAL A 439 1.07 -7.40 -1.58
N GLY A 440 0.83 -6.55 -2.58
CA GLY A 440 0.17 -6.96 -3.83
C GLY A 440 -1.35 -6.81 -3.84
N SER A 441 -1.93 -6.12 -2.84
CA SER A 441 -3.35 -5.79 -2.82
C SER A 441 -3.59 -4.44 -2.16
N ARG A 442 -4.76 -3.85 -2.39
CA ARG A 442 -5.14 -2.55 -1.82
C ARG A 442 -5.40 -2.74 -0.32
N ILE A 443 -4.59 -2.12 0.52
CA ILE A 443 -4.68 -2.28 1.97
C ILE A 443 -5.56 -1.15 2.51
N ARG A 444 -6.74 -1.51 3.01
CA ARG A 444 -7.74 -0.58 3.53
C ARG A 444 -7.38 -0.10 4.93
N ASP A 445 -7.02 -1.03 5.81
CA ASP A 445 -6.70 -0.72 7.19
C ASP A 445 -5.57 -1.61 7.71
N ILE A 446 -4.88 -1.11 8.73
CA ILE A 446 -3.83 -1.82 9.46
C ILE A 446 -4.03 -1.61 10.96
N HIS A 447 -3.83 -2.66 11.74
CA HIS A 447 -3.95 -2.62 13.19
C HIS A 447 -2.89 -3.50 13.82
N GLN A 448 -2.21 -3.02 14.86
CA GLN A 448 -1.36 -3.88 15.69
C GLN A 448 -2.20 -4.46 16.83
N HIS A 449 -2.39 -5.78 16.81
CA HIS A 449 -3.15 -6.48 17.83
C HIS A 449 -2.40 -6.49 19.17
N ASP A 450 -3.13 -6.66 20.28
CA ASP A 450 -2.58 -6.64 21.64
C ASP A 450 -1.56 -7.76 21.90
N ASP A 451 -1.55 -8.82 21.08
CA ASP A 451 -0.53 -9.88 21.10
C ASP A 451 0.73 -9.55 20.28
N GLY A 452 0.82 -8.32 19.76
CA GLY A 452 1.93 -7.79 19.00
C GLY A 452 1.79 -7.97 17.49
N ARG A 453 0.97 -8.90 16.97
CA ARG A 453 0.86 -9.13 15.51
C ARG A 453 0.30 -7.92 14.79
N ILE A 454 0.77 -7.70 13.56
CA ILE A 454 0.20 -6.68 12.67
C ILE A 454 -0.85 -7.34 11.80
N VAL A 455 -2.04 -6.76 11.71
CA VAL A 455 -3.16 -7.29 10.92
C VAL A 455 -3.55 -6.29 9.84
N LEU A 456 -3.68 -6.78 8.60
CA LEU A 456 -4.09 -5.99 7.45
C LEU A 456 -5.50 -6.38 7.01
N TRP A 457 -6.31 -5.39 6.65
CA TRP A 457 -7.58 -5.56 5.94
C TRP A 457 -7.44 -5.05 4.51
N THR A 458 -7.82 -5.85 3.52
CA THR A 458 -7.64 -5.54 2.10
C THR A 458 -8.98 -5.42 1.35
N ASP A 459 -9.02 -4.61 0.27
CA ASP A 459 -10.21 -4.49 -0.59
C ASP A 459 -10.46 -5.79 -1.43
N ASP A 460 -9.59 -6.81 -1.35
CA ASP A 460 -9.82 -8.15 -1.93
C ASP A 460 -10.48 -9.15 -0.96
N ARG A 461 -10.83 -8.68 0.25
CA ARG A 461 -11.53 -9.40 1.33
C ARG A 461 -10.66 -10.34 2.15
N THR A 462 -9.37 -10.06 2.27
CA THR A 462 -8.48 -10.86 3.11
C THR A 462 -8.09 -10.15 4.40
N LEU A 463 -7.99 -10.94 5.47
CA LEU A 463 -7.27 -10.59 6.68
C LEU A 463 -5.89 -11.23 6.60
N ILE A 464 -4.84 -10.42 6.72
CA ILE A 464 -3.46 -10.87 6.69
C ILE A 464 -2.85 -10.62 8.06
N PHE A 465 -2.53 -11.68 8.79
CA PHE A 465 -1.83 -11.63 10.07
C PHE A 465 -0.33 -11.74 9.83
N LEU A 466 0.42 -10.72 10.25
CA LEU A 466 1.86 -10.64 10.10
C LEU A 466 2.56 -10.85 11.43
N SER A 467 3.61 -11.66 11.41
CA SER A 467 4.55 -11.82 12.53
C SER A 467 5.98 -11.60 12.03
N GLY A 468 6.78 -10.88 12.82
CA GLY A 468 8.17 -10.59 12.51
C GLY A 468 9.09 -11.72 12.94
N ARG A 469 10.04 -12.08 12.07
CA ARG A 469 11.21 -12.89 12.42
C ARG A 469 12.48 -12.13 12.04
N ASP A 470 13.52 -12.25 12.86
CA ASP A 470 14.87 -11.80 12.50
C ASP A 470 15.18 -12.31 11.08
N ARG A 471 15.67 -11.42 10.21
CA ARG A 471 16.44 -11.93 9.07
C ARG A 471 17.62 -12.66 9.65
N LEU A 472 17.70 -13.95 9.41
CA LEU A 472 18.85 -14.77 9.75
C LEU A 472 20.03 -14.24 8.92
N ASN A 473 20.73 -13.26 9.48
CA ASN A 473 22.04 -12.86 9.00
C ASN A 473 23.07 -13.74 9.72
N ALA A 474 24.04 -14.26 8.97
CA ALA A 474 25.13 -15.08 9.49
C ALA A 474 25.76 -14.47 10.76
N SER A 475 25.90 -13.14 10.84
CA SER A 475 26.42 -12.48 12.05
C SER A 475 25.57 -12.71 13.30
N VAL A 476 24.24 -12.63 13.20
CA VAL A 476 23.33 -12.81 14.35
C VAL A 476 23.24 -14.27 14.75
N LEU A 477 23.24 -15.17 13.76
CA LEU A 477 23.33 -16.61 13.99
C LEU A 477 24.63 -16.98 14.68
N PHE A 478 25.75 -16.39 14.24
CA PHE A 478 27.06 -16.60 14.82
C PHE A 478 27.13 -16.13 16.28
N ASP A 479 26.67 -14.92 16.58
CA ASP A 479 26.66 -14.39 17.96
C ASP A 479 25.81 -15.28 18.89
N LYS A 480 24.61 -15.67 18.44
CA LYS A 480 23.74 -16.59 19.19
C LYS A 480 24.40 -17.97 19.38
N PHE A 481 25.13 -18.46 18.38
CA PHE A 481 25.85 -19.73 18.44
C PHE A 481 26.99 -19.69 19.46
N VAL A 482 27.86 -18.66 19.40
CA VAL A 482 28.99 -18.45 20.32
C VAL A 482 28.51 -18.40 21.76
N ILE A 483 27.46 -17.62 22.04
CA ILE A 483 26.87 -17.51 23.38
C ILE A 483 26.33 -18.86 23.85
N ARG A 484 25.57 -19.56 23.01
CA ARG A 484 24.92 -20.84 23.40
C ARG A 484 25.93 -21.95 23.64
N LYS A 485 26.97 -22.05 22.79
CA LYS A 485 28.06 -23.03 22.93
C LYS A 485 29.06 -22.63 24.03
N ASN A 486 28.97 -21.41 24.56
CA ASN A 486 29.90 -20.87 25.55
C ASN A 486 31.36 -21.00 25.07
N LEU A 487 31.61 -20.60 23.82
CA LEU A 487 32.94 -20.67 23.22
C LEU A 487 33.86 -19.62 23.86
N SER A 488 35.14 -19.95 24.00
CA SER A 488 36.16 -18.95 24.37
C SER A 488 36.35 -17.93 23.24
N ASP A 489 36.67 -16.68 23.58
CA ASP A 489 36.94 -15.60 22.60
C ASP A 489 37.89 -16.05 21.48
N ARG A 490 38.99 -16.75 21.82
CA ARG A 490 39.93 -17.29 20.84
C ARG A 490 39.28 -18.25 19.83
N MET A 491 38.42 -19.16 20.30
CA MET A 491 37.73 -20.11 19.43
C MET A 491 36.67 -19.40 18.59
N ALA A 492 35.97 -18.40 19.16
CA ALA A 492 35.05 -17.55 18.42
C ALA A 492 35.79 -16.82 17.28
N ASP A 493 36.95 -16.21 17.54
CA ASP A 493 37.75 -15.53 16.52
C ASP A 493 38.23 -16.50 15.41
N GLN A 494 38.70 -17.69 15.78
CA GLN A 494 39.12 -18.71 14.82
C GLN A 494 37.94 -19.21 13.95
N LEU A 495 36.77 -19.40 14.56
CA LEU A 495 35.55 -19.80 13.86
C LEU A 495 35.04 -18.68 12.95
N ALA A 496 35.06 -17.42 13.40
CA ALA A 496 34.69 -16.26 12.60
C ALA A 496 35.56 -16.16 11.35
N SER A 497 36.89 -16.29 11.50
CA SER A 497 37.83 -16.28 10.37
C SER A 497 37.59 -17.44 9.40
N ALA A 498 37.22 -18.62 9.89
CA ALA A 498 36.85 -19.76 9.06
C ALA A 498 35.57 -19.49 8.25
N ILE A 499 34.55 -18.89 8.88
CA ILE A 499 33.29 -18.51 8.22
C ILE A 499 33.54 -17.43 7.15
N GLU A 500 34.38 -16.44 7.44
CA GLU A 500 34.77 -15.40 6.49
C GLU A 500 35.46 -15.99 5.24
N SER A 501 36.36 -16.95 5.43
CA SER A 501 37.00 -17.69 4.31
C SER A 501 35.96 -18.40 3.44
N CYS A 502 34.96 -19.06 4.06
CA CYS A 502 33.86 -19.67 3.31
C CYS A 502 33.03 -18.63 2.53
N ALA A 503 32.78 -17.47 3.13
CA ALA A 503 31.97 -16.39 2.53
C ALA A 503 32.63 -15.71 1.31
N GLU A 504 33.93 -15.91 1.08
CA GLU A 504 34.60 -15.42 -0.13
C GLU A 504 34.03 -16.06 -1.40
N CYS A 505 33.64 -17.33 -1.31
CA CYS A 505 33.12 -18.10 -2.44
C CYS A 505 31.62 -18.40 -2.31
N HIS A 506 31.13 -18.68 -1.10
CA HIS A 506 29.79 -19.18 -0.86
C HIS A 506 28.84 -18.13 -0.26
N SER A 507 27.59 -18.20 -0.66
CA SER A 507 26.49 -17.45 -0.04
C SER A 507 25.92 -18.20 1.16
N PHE A 508 25.37 -17.45 2.11
CA PHE A 508 24.55 -17.99 3.21
C PHE A 508 23.04 -17.74 2.98
N GLU A 509 22.66 -17.27 1.79
CA GLU A 509 21.26 -17.06 1.40
C GLU A 509 20.68 -18.31 0.72
N ILE A 510 19.42 -18.65 1.01
CA ILE A 510 18.75 -19.81 0.40
C ILE A 510 18.63 -19.59 -1.11
N GLY A 511 19.08 -20.58 -1.89
CA GLY A 511 18.92 -20.57 -3.35
C GLY A 511 19.94 -19.70 -4.10
N ASP A 512 20.79 -18.95 -3.40
CA ASP A 512 21.90 -18.22 -4.01
C ASP A 512 23.06 -19.17 -4.30
N HIS A 513 23.06 -19.68 -5.53
CA HIS A 513 24.06 -20.59 -6.07
C HIS A 513 24.84 -19.95 -7.23
N GLU A 514 24.94 -18.62 -7.32
CA GLU A 514 25.51 -17.97 -8.50
C GLU A 514 27.02 -18.21 -8.66
N ARG A 515 27.78 -18.10 -7.55
CA ARG A 515 29.24 -18.25 -7.54
C ARG A 515 29.68 -19.65 -7.10
N SER A 516 29.04 -20.16 -6.06
CA SER A 516 29.28 -21.48 -5.47
C SER A 516 28.00 -21.92 -4.75
N PRO A 517 27.86 -23.20 -4.38
CA PRO A 517 26.66 -23.67 -3.70
C PRO A 517 26.42 -22.92 -2.37
N SER A 518 25.21 -22.40 -2.14
CA SER A 518 24.80 -21.86 -0.85
C SER A 518 25.09 -22.82 0.32
N LEU A 519 25.50 -22.25 1.44
CA LEU A 519 25.71 -22.94 2.71
C LEU A 519 24.45 -22.94 3.61
N ALA A 520 23.35 -22.34 3.15
CA ALA A 520 22.15 -22.14 3.96
C ALA A 520 21.43 -23.44 4.34
N ARG A 521 21.51 -24.51 3.53
CA ARG A 521 20.73 -25.76 3.70
C ARG A 521 21.53 -27.03 3.43
N ILE A 522 22.84 -27.02 3.70
CA ILE A 522 23.75 -28.14 3.39
C ILE A 522 23.20 -29.48 3.89
N PHE A 523 22.64 -29.52 5.11
CA PHE A 523 22.17 -30.77 5.72
C PHE A 523 20.76 -31.21 5.28
N GLU A 524 20.04 -30.35 4.55
CA GLU A 524 18.70 -30.67 4.01
C GLU A 524 18.74 -31.08 2.53
N GLU A 525 19.93 -31.00 1.91
CA GLU A 525 20.13 -31.25 0.49
C GLU A 525 21.12 -32.42 0.28
N ASP A 526 20.96 -33.10 -0.86
CA ASP A 526 21.91 -34.12 -1.28
C ASP A 526 23.20 -33.49 -1.81
N ILE A 527 24.31 -34.22 -1.71
CA ILE A 527 25.62 -33.80 -2.21
C ILE A 527 25.49 -33.47 -3.70
N ALA A 528 25.89 -32.25 -4.06
CA ALA A 528 25.86 -31.72 -5.42
C ALA A 528 24.47 -31.70 -6.10
N SER A 529 23.39 -31.48 -5.32
CA SER A 529 22.00 -31.51 -5.81
C SER A 529 21.36 -30.13 -6.07
N THR A 530 22.08 -29.03 -5.80
CA THR A 530 21.54 -27.67 -5.99
C THR A 530 21.50 -27.25 -7.46
N SER A 531 20.96 -26.06 -7.73
CA SER A 531 20.96 -25.47 -9.08
C SER A 531 22.34 -25.02 -9.59
N PHE A 532 23.39 -25.09 -8.75
CA PHE A 532 24.74 -24.70 -9.13
C PHE A 532 25.26 -25.56 -10.29
N GLN A 533 25.69 -24.94 -11.38
CA GLN A 533 26.16 -25.65 -12.58
C GLN A 533 27.67 -26.00 -12.54
N GLY A 534 28.42 -25.44 -11.59
CA GLY A 534 29.89 -25.57 -11.51
C GLY A 534 30.38 -26.79 -10.72
N TYR A 535 29.54 -27.78 -10.43
CA TYR A 535 29.97 -28.97 -9.71
C TYR A 535 30.98 -29.80 -10.53
N SER A 536 32.06 -30.22 -9.88
CA SER A 536 32.96 -31.24 -10.43
C SER A 536 32.26 -32.58 -10.60
N THR A 537 32.57 -33.33 -11.66
CA THR A 537 32.07 -34.69 -11.87
C THR A 537 32.35 -35.59 -10.66
N ALA A 538 33.53 -35.44 -10.03
CA ALA A 538 33.91 -36.18 -8.83
C ALA A 538 32.94 -36.02 -7.64
N LEU A 539 32.31 -34.84 -7.51
CA LEU A 539 31.36 -34.56 -6.43
C LEU A 539 29.94 -35.01 -6.80
N LEU A 540 29.54 -34.85 -8.07
CA LEU A 540 28.27 -35.37 -8.61
C LEU A 540 28.18 -36.90 -8.49
N ASP A 541 29.28 -37.60 -8.76
CA ASP A 541 29.35 -39.07 -8.69
C ASP A 541 29.30 -39.61 -7.25
N ARG A 542 29.46 -38.75 -6.23
CA ARG A 542 29.51 -39.17 -4.82
C ARG A 542 28.15 -39.65 -4.31
N GLY A 543 27.08 -38.92 -4.69
CA GLY A 543 25.69 -39.19 -4.31
C GLY A 543 25.37 -39.18 -2.80
N GLY A 544 24.08 -39.16 -2.50
CA GLY A 544 23.53 -39.21 -1.13
C GLY A 544 23.66 -37.90 -0.34
N SER A 545 23.25 -37.91 0.92
CA SER A 545 23.10 -36.68 1.72
C SER A 545 24.35 -36.31 2.53
N TRP A 546 24.47 -35.02 2.85
CA TRP A 546 25.48 -34.51 3.78
C TRP A 546 25.21 -34.98 5.21
N THR A 547 26.24 -35.47 5.90
CA THR A 547 26.24 -35.72 7.35
C THR A 547 27.37 -34.93 7.98
N LYS A 548 27.36 -34.75 9.30
CA LYS A 548 28.41 -33.99 10.00
C LYS A 548 29.78 -34.57 9.74
N GLU A 549 29.86 -35.90 9.73
CA GLU A 549 31.08 -36.66 9.52
C GLU A 549 31.59 -36.48 8.08
N LYS A 550 30.69 -36.55 7.09
CA LYS A 550 31.05 -36.34 5.68
C LYS A 550 31.50 -34.91 5.43
N LEU A 551 30.80 -33.91 6.00
CA LEU A 551 31.16 -32.51 5.83
C LEU A 551 32.50 -32.21 6.51
N ALA A 552 32.72 -32.70 7.74
CA ALA A 552 34.01 -32.57 8.42
C ALA A 552 35.15 -33.24 7.62
N GLN A 553 34.90 -34.42 7.03
CA GLN A 553 35.87 -35.09 6.16
C GLN A 553 36.17 -34.26 4.91
N TYR A 554 35.14 -33.69 4.28
CA TYR A 554 35.29 -32.87 3.09
C TYR A 554 36.07 -31.58 3.37
N LEU A 555 35.80 -30.91 4.48
CA LEU A 555 36.52 -29.70 4.88
C LEU A 555 37.98 -29.97 5.25
N ARG A 556 38.28 -31.16 5.79
CA ARG A 556 39.65 -31.54 6.16
C ARG A 556 40.54 -31.78 4.95
N ASP A 557 40.01 -32.46 3.93
CA ASP A 557 40.71 -32.72 2.68
C ASP A 557 39.68 -32.98 1.55
N PRO A 558 39.33 -31.94 0.78
CA PRO A 558 38.37 -32.07 -0.30
C PRO A 558 38.79 -33.09 -1.36
N GLN A 559 40.09 -33.17 -1.66
CA GLN A 559 40.63 -34.08 -2.68
C GLN A 559 40.60 -35.53 -2.21
N SER A 560 40.87 -35.80 -0.93
CA SER A 560 40.72 -37.15 -0.39
C SER A 560 39.26 -37.60 -0.31
N PHE A 561 38.31 -36.68 -0.11
CA PHE A 561 36.89 -37.02 -0.03
C PHE A 561 36.27 -37.27 -1.42
N ALA A 562 36.65 -36.46 -2.42
CA ALA A 562 36.23 -36.58 -3.80
C ALA A 562 37.38 -36.15 -4.74
N ALA A 563 38.17 -37.12 -5.19
CA ALA A 563 39.36 -36.86 -6.01
C ALA A 563 38.99 -36.20 -7.34
N GLY A 564 39.54 -35.01 -7.61
CA GLY A 564 39.17 -34.19 -8.77
C GLY A 564 38.04 -33.21 -8.49
N THR A 565 37.68 -32.98 -7.22
CA THR A 565 36.73 -31.92 -6.86
C THR A 565 37.27 -30.53 -7.16
N SER A 566 36.38 -29.62 -7.55
CA SER A 566 36.71 -28.20 -7.78
C SER A 566 36.83 -27.38 -6.50
N MET A 567 36.44 -27.93 -5.35
CA MET A 567 36.60 -27.27 -4.06
C MET A 567 38.08 -27.18 -3.69
N PRO A 568 38.64 -25.97 -3.52
CA PRO A 568 40.01 -25.80 -3.05
C PRO A 568 40.13 -26.21 -1.58
N ASP A 569 41.36 -26.41 -1.12
CA ASP A 569 41.64 -26.56 0.30
C ASP A 569 41.20 -25.27 1.04
N PRO A 570 40.26 -25.35 2.00
CA PRO A 570 39.75 -24.17 2.70
C PRO A 570 40.76 -23.55 3.68
N GLY A 571 41.92 -24.19 3.92
CA GLY A 571 42.96 -23.69 4.81
C GLY A 571 42.62 -23.82 6.30
N ILE A 572 41.62 -24.63 6.64
CA ILE A 572 41.16 -24.86 8.02
C ILE A 572 41.68 -26.23 8.46
N HIS A 573 42.79 -26.25 9.22
CA HIS A 573 43.46 -27.49 9.63
C HIS A 573 43.30 -27.82 11.12
N ASP A 574 42.78 -26.89 11.92
CA ASP A 574 42.49 -27.14 13.33
C ASP A 574 41.20 -27.95 13.46
N GLU A 575 41.31 -29.19 13.93
CA GLU A 575 40.19 -30.11 14.05
C GLU A 575 39.07 -29.56 14.95
N ALA A 576 39.39 -28.81 16.01
CA ALA A 576 38.38 -28.23 16.88
C ALA A 576 37.56 -27.15 16.13
N VAL A 577 38.23 -26.35 15.29
CA VAL A 577 37.59 -25.33 14.45
C VAL A 577 36.70 -25.99 13.39
N ILE A 578 37.15 -27.08 12.76
CA ILE A 578 36.33 -27.84 11.79
C ILE A 578 35.04 -28.34 12.46
N GLN A 579 35.12 -28.91 13.66
CA GLN A 579 33.94 -29.44 14.36
C GLN A 579 32.94 -28.34 14.75
N GLU A 580 33.42 -27.18 15.19
CA GLU A 580 32.54 -26.04 15.48
C GLU A 580 31.98 -25.40 14.21
N LEU A 581 32.74 -25.33 13.11
CA LEU A 581 32.23 -24.88 11.81
C LEU A 581 31.12 -25.79 11.28
N VAL A 582 31.30 -27.10 11.35
CA VAL A 582 30.26 -28.08 10.97
C VAL A 582 29.03 -27.94 11.86
N SER A 583 29.23 -27.73 13.17
CA SER A 583 28.12 -27.51 14.11
C SER A 583 27.38 -26.20 13.81
N TYR A 584 28.10 -25.14 13.46
CA TYR A 584 27.54 -23.86 13.07
C TYR A 584 26.74 -23.98 11.77
N LEU A 585 27.29 -24.63 10.74
CA LEU A 585 26.60 -24.86 9.46
C LEU A 585 25.35 -25.73 9.61
N GLU A 586 25.33 -26.65 10.59
CA GLU A 586 24.13 -27.40 10.93
C GLU A 586 23.06 -26.49 11.56
N GLU A 587 23.47 -25.55 12.40
CA GLU A 587 22.54 -24.56 12.97
C GLU A 587 22.00 -23.61 11.92
N VAL A 588 22.85 -23.14 11.00
CA VAL A 588 22.43 -22.38 9.81
C VAL A 588 21.39 -23.18 9.04
N SER A 589 21.65 -24.47 8.77
CA SER A 589 20.71 -25.33 8.04
C SER A 589 19.37 -25.54 8.73
N LYS A 590 19.31 -25.52 10.07
CA LYS A 590 18.07 -25.63 10.86
C LYS A 590 17.31 -24.32 10.99
N ALA A 591 17.98 -23.19 10.76
CA ALA A 591 17.40 -21.88 10.93
C ALA A 591 16.52 -21.49 9.73
N PHE A 592 16.87 -22.02 8.56
CA PHE A 592 16.11 -21.94 7.31
C PHE A 592 15.21 -23.17 7.14
#